data_AF-A0AAJ2J9H1-F1
#
_entry.id   AF-A0AAJ2J9H1-F1
#
_cell.length_a   1.000
_cell.length_b   1.000
_cell.length_c   1.000
_cell.angle_alpha   90.00
_cell.angle_beta   90.00
_cell.angle_gamma   90.00
#
_symmetry.space_group_name_H-M   'P 1'
#
loop_
_entity.id
_entity.type
_entity.pdbx_description
1 polymer ?
#
loop_
_entity_poly.entity_id
_entity_poly.type
_entity_poly.pdbx_seq_one_letter_code
_entity_poly.pdbx_strand_id
1 'polypeptide(L)'
;MKRLITSGLIAACLLLSGCQSAYYGAMEKVGYHKRDIMVDRVKDAKESQEDAQKEFSSALEEMQALLNHDGGNLEKAYNKAKDEYESAQSAADNVSNRIKKVEDVAEALFDEWQDEIGEISKASLRRNSEAKLKETRRAYGQLIKSMHRAESKMPPILTAMKDNMLYLKHNLNAQAIGAIKGEFASLQTDISGLIKEMNKSINESNKFIESLEKSKS
;
A
#
# COMPACT_ATOMS: atom_id res chain seq x y z
N MET A 1 -22.67 14.00 -74.75
CA MET A 1 -22.40 12.89 -73.79
C MET A 1 -20.91 12.79 -73.39
N LYS A 2 -20.21 13.90 -73.07
CA LYS A 2 -18.80 13.88 -72.63
C LYS A 2 -18.50 14.67 -71.36
N ARG A 3 -19.51 15.29 -70.73
CA ARG A 3 -19.35 16.13 -69.52
C ARG A 3 -19.89 15.49 -68.23
N LEU A 4 -20.51 14.31 -68.31
CA LEU A 4 -21.07 13.60 -67.15
C LEU A 4 -20.10 12.60 -66.52
N ILE A 5 -18.98 12.28 -67.18
CA ILE A 5 -18.01 11.28 -66.70
C ILE A 5 -16.98 11.91 -65.74
N THR A 6 -16.75 13.22 -65.83
CA THR A 6 -15.77 13.93 -64.97
C THR A 6 -16.26 14.22 -63.55
N SER A 7 -17.57 14.17 -63.29
CA SER A 7 -18.11 14.42 -61.95
C SER A 7 -18.17 13.17 -61.07
N GLY A 8 -18.01 11.97 -61.63
CA GLY A 8 -18.02 10.71 -60.89
C GLY A 8 -16.69 10.36 -60.22
N LEU A 9 -15.57 10.91 -60.70
CA LEU A 9 -14.22 10.58 -60.18
C LEU A 9 -13.81 11.40 -58.95
N ILE A 10 -14.45 12.53 -58.67
CA ILE A 10 -14.09 13.39 -57.53
C ILE A 10 -14.82 12.96 -56.25
N ALA A 11 -15.96 12.28 -56.36
CA ALA A 11 -16.72 11.76 -55.22
C ALA A 11 -16.11 10.48 -54.59
N ALA A 12 -15.21 9.78 -55.31
CA ALA A 12 -14.59 8.54 -54.83
C ALA A 12 -13.36 8.78 -53.94
N CYS A 13 -12.76 9.98 -53.95
CA CYS A 13 -11.55 10.29 -53.18
C CYS A 13 -11.81 10.82 -51.76
N LEU A 14 -13.06 11.09 -51.38
CA LEU A 14 -13.41 11.67 -50.07
C LEU A 14 -13.83 10.61 -49.02
N LEU A 15 -13.79 9.32 -49.36
CA LEU A 15 -14.20 8.24 -48.45
C LEU A 15 -13.04 7.51 -47.74
N LEU A 16 -11.79 8.00 -47.85
CA LEU A 16 -10.61 7.32 -47.29
C LEU A 16 -9.92 8.06 -46.12
N SER A 17 -10.47 9.17 -45.60
CA SER A 17 -9.87 9.91 -44.49
C SER A 17 -10.37 9.51 -43.09
N GLY A 18 -11.22 8.48 -42.98
CA GLY A 18 -11.92 8.14 -41.73
C GLY A 18 -11.51 6.83 -41.05
N CYS A 19 -10.21 6.55 -40.85
CA CYS A 19 -9.78 5.30 -40.17
C CYS A 19 -8.56 5.42 -39.23
N GLN A 20 -8.20 6.61 -38.72
CA GLN A 20 -7.12 6.69 -37.73
C GLN A 20 -7.59 6.53 -36.26
N SER A 21 -8.86 6.74 -35.94
CA SER A 21 -9.33 6.70 -34.54
C SER A 21 -9.55 5.27 -33.99
N ALA A 22 -9.93 4.31 -34.84
CA ALA A 22 -10.17 2.93 -34.41
C ALA A 22 -8.88 2.14 -34.09
N TYR A 23 -7.72 2.57 -34.62
CA TYR A 23 -6.43 1.93 -34.33
C TYR A 23 -5.95 2.18 -32.89
N TYR A 24 -6.54 3.14 -32.17
CA TYR A 24 -6.15 3.46 -30.80
C TYR A 24 -7.05 2.80 -29.73
N GLY A 25 -8.31 2.50 -30.03
CA GLY A 25 -9.26 1.96 -29.04
C GLY A 25 -9.08 0.48 -28.66
N ALA A 26 -8.29 -0.29 -29.43
CA ALA A 26 -7.99 -1.69 -29.10
C ALA A 26 -6.76 -1.83 -28.17
N MET A 27 -5.79 -0.91 -28.25
CA MET A 27 -4.66 -0.87 -27.30
C MET A 27 -5.08 -0.30 -25.94
N GLU A 28 -6.14 0.51 -25.89
CA GLU A 28 -6.66 1.15 -24.67
C GLU A 28 -7.47 0.21 -23.75
N LYS A 29 -7.55 -1.09 -24.04
CA LYS A 29 -8.22 -2.08 -23.17
C LYS A 29 -7.27 -3.05 -22.46
N VAL A 30 -5.99 -2.98 -22.79
CA VAL A 30 -4.98 -3.94 -22.37
C VAL A 30 -4.38 -3.52 -21.03
N GLY A 31 -4.36 -4.41 -20.02
CA GLY A 31 -3.81 -4.14 -18.68
C GLY A 31 -4.57 -3.15 -17.78
N TYR A 32 -5.65 -2.51 -18.25
CA TYR A 32 -6.43 -1.52 -17.45
C TYR A 32 -7.00 -2.14 -16.18
N HIS A 33 -7.55 -3.35 -16.28
CA HIS A 33 -8.09 -4.06 -15.12
C HIS A 33 -7.03 -4.33 -14.05
N LYS A 34 -5.81 -4.77 -14.41
CA LYS A 34 -4.76 -5.01 -13.41
C LYS A 34 -4.20 -3.72 -12.83
N ARG A 35 -4.12 -2.64 -13.60
CA ARG A 35 -3.73 -1.33 -13.07
C ARG A 35 -4.76 -0.78 -12.07
N ASP A 36 -6.05 -0.94 -12.35
CA ASP A 36 -7.12 -0.54 -11.43
C ASP A 36 -7.09 -1.38 -10.15
N ILE A 37 -6.93 -2.70 -10.29
CA ILE A 37 -6.74 -3.60 -9.13
C ILE A 37 -5.49 -3.19 -8.34
N MET A 38 -4.39 -2.82 -9.01
CA MET A 38 -3.17 -2.37 -8.34
C MET A 38 -3.42 -1.09 -7.52
N VAL A 39 -4.13 -0.11 -8.06
CA VAL A 39 -4.52 1.10 -7.32
C VAL A 39 -5.34 0.74 -6.09
N ASP A 40 -6.33 -0.15 -6.22
CA ASP A 40 -7.16 -0.58 -5.09
C ASP A 40 -6.35 -1.32 -4.03
N ARG A 41 -5.41 -2.20 -4.42
CA ARG A 41 -4.52 -2.86 -3.45
C ARG A 41 -3.62 -1.90 -2.71
N VAL A 42 -3.09 -0.88 -3.38
CA VAL A 42 -2.26 0.13 -2.73
C VAL A 42 -3.09 1.01 -1.79
N LYS A 43 -4.36 1.32 -2.13
CA LYS A 43 -5.30 2.00 -1.22
C LYS A 43 -5.60 1.15 0.01
N ASP A 44 -5.95 -0.12 -0.18
CA ASP A 44 -6.19 -1.07 0.92
C ASP A 44 -4.97 -1.17 1.86
N ALA A 45 -3.75 -1.25 1.29
CA ALA A 45 -2.53 -1.31 2.07
C ALA A 45 -2.25 0.00 2.84
N LYS A 46 -2.49 1.15 2.20
CA LYS A 46 -2.41 2.46 2.85
C LYS A 46 -3.38 2.56 4.03
N GLU A 47 -4.66 2.19 3.84
CA GLU A 47 -5.68 2.20 4.90
C GLU A 47 -5.29 1.26 6.05
N SER A 48 -4.76 0.06 5.76
CA SER A 48 -4.28 -0.84 6.82
C SER A 48 -3.14 -0.25 7.64
N GLN A 49 -2.27 0.58 7.04
CA GLN A 49 -1.21 1.27 7.77
C GLN A 49 -1.78 2.40 8.63
N GLU A 50 -2.76 3.16 8.14
CA GLU A 50 -3.46 4.19 8.91
C GLU A 50 -4.18 3.57 10.12
N ASP A 51 -4.79 2.41 9.97
CA ASP A 51 -5.43 1.69 11.06
C ASP A 51 -4.41 1.14 12.06
N ALA A 52 -3.32 0.55 11.58
CA ALA A 52 -2.24 0.11 12.47
C ALA A 52 -1.64 1.27 13.28
N GLN A 53 -1.49 2.47 12.69
CA GLN A 53 -1.06 3.65 13.46
C GLN A 53 -1.99 3.94 14.66
N LYS A 54 -3.31 3.79 14.48
CA LYS A 54 -4.30 3.98 15.54
C LYS A 54 -4.14 2.90 16.60
N GLU A 55 -4.15 1.63 16.22
CA GLU A 55 -4.09 0.51 17.17
C GLU A 55 -2.80 0.49 18.00
N PHE A 56 -1.64 0.76 17.38
CA PHE A 56 -0.38 0.88 18.12
C PHE A 56 -0.36 2.09 19.06
N SER A 57 -1.05 3.18 18.71
CA SER A 57 -1.18 4.36 19.58
C SER A 57 -2.12 4.08 20.76
N SER A 58 -3.26 3.44 20.52
CA SER A 58 -4.20 3.02 21.57
C SER A 58 -3.54 2.05 22.55
N ALA A 59 -2.79 1.06 22.04
CA ALA A 59 -2.04 0.14 22.88
C ALA A 59 -1.02 0.86 23.78
N LEU A 60 -0.30 1.85 23.24
CA LEU A 60 0.61 2.67 24.03
C LEU A 60 -0.12 3.48 25.11
N GLU A 61 -1.26 4.09 24.77
CA GLU A 61 -2.05 4.89 25.71
C GLU A 61 -2.54 4.04 26.89
N GLU A 62 -3.11 2.86 26.64
CA GLU A 62 -3.60 1.99 27.71
C GLU A 62 -2.48 1.41 28.57
N MET A 63 -1.33 1.14 27.94
CA MET A 63 -0.12 0.75 28.66
C MET A 63 0.40 1.88 29.58
N GLN A 64 0.35 3.13 29.12
CA GLN A 64 0.68 4.30 29.96
C GLN A 64 -0.34 4.50 31.08
N ALA A 65 -1.63 4.27 30.82
CA ALA A 65 -2.67 4.32 31.83
C ALA A 65 -2.42 3.29 32.94
N LEU A 66 -2.01 2.06 32.58
CA LEU A 66 -1.63 1.01 33.53
C LEU A 66 -0.47 1.44 34.44
N LEU A 67 0.53 2.15 33.90
CA LEU A 67 1.68 2.63 34.67
C LEU A 67 1.33 3.71 35.70
N ASN A 68 0.36 4.56 35.39
CA ASN A 68 -0.03 5.69 36.22
C ASN A 68 -1.18 5.35 37.18
N HIS A 69 -1.53 4.08 37.29
CA HIS A 69 -2.67 3.63 38.06
C HIS A 69 -2.39 3.67 39.57
N ASP A 70 -3.03 4.59 40.28
CA ASP A 70 -2.87 4.77 41.72
C ASP A 70 -4.12 4.27 42.46
N GLY A 71 -4.03 3.08 43.06
CA GLY A 71 -5.03 2.56 43.99
C GLY A 71 -6.37 2.06 43.41
N GLY A 72 -6.55 2.03 42.08
CA GLY A 72 -7.75 1.48 41.43
C GLY A 72 -7.65 -0.02 41.10
N ASN A 73 -8.61 -0.54 40.32
CA ASN A 73 -8.59 -1.94 39.85
C ASN A 73 -7.53 -2.17 38.76
N LEU A 74 -6.35 -2.64 39.15
CA LEU A 74 -5.22 -2.97 38.26
C LEU A 74 -5.56 -4.06 37.24
N GLU A 75 -6.37 -5.05 37.62
CA GLU A 75 -6.78 -6.14 36.73
C GLU A 75 -7.59 -5.60 35.55
N LYS A 76 -8.49 -4.65 35.81
CA LYS A 76 -9.27 -3.98 34.75
C LYS A 76 -8.36 -3.21 33.79
N ALA A 77 -7.38 -2.46 34.31
CA ALA A 77 -6.44 -1.70 33.49
C ALA A 77 -5.55 -2.64 32.65
N TYR A 78 -5.07 -3.73 33.26
CA TYR A 78 -4.31 -4.76 32.57
C TYR A 78 -5.11 -5.40 31.44
N ASN A 79 -6.37 -5.78 31.69
CA ASN A 79 -7.23 -6.39 30.66
C ASN A 79 -7.46 -5.44 29.48
N LYS A 80 -7.65 -4.14 29.74
CA LYS A 80 -7.79 -3.14 28.68
C LYS A 80 -6.51 -3.00 27.85
N ALA A 81 -5.35 -2.89 28.49
CA ALA A 81 -4.06 -2.86 27.79
C ALA A 81 -3.79 -4.15 26.99
N LYS A 82 -4.25 -5.29 27.51
CA LYS A 82 -4.19 -6.58 26.80
C LYS A 82 -5.05 -6.58 25.54
N ASP A 83 -6.27 -6.08 25.62
CA ASP A 83 -7.19 -6.04 24.48
C ASP A 83 -6.63 -5.15 23.36
N GLU A 84 -6.08 -3.98 23.70
CA GLU A 84 -5.41 -3.10 22.71
C GLU A 84 -4.15 -3.73 22.09
N TYR A 85 -3.38 -4.50 22.87
CA TYR A 85 -2.27 -5.29 22.32
C TYR A 85 -2.76 -6.30 21.27
N GLU A 86 -3.87 -6.99 21.52
CA GLU A 86 -4.46 -7.95 20.58
C GLU A 86 -4.96 -7.24 19.31
N SER A 87 -5.55 -6.05 19.44
CA SER A 87 -5.91 -5.19 18.31
C SER A 87 -4.68 -4.76 17.48
N ALA A 88 -3.60 -4.33 18.13
CA ALA A 88 -2.35 -3.96 17.46
C ALA A 88 -1.71 -5.16 16.74
N GLN A 89 -1.79 -6.36 17.32
CA GLN A 89 -1.35 -7.60 16.66
C GLN A 89 -2.17 -7.88 15.39
N SER A 90 -3.49 -7.82 15.48
CA SER A 90 -4.40 -8.02 14.34
C SER A 90 -4.14 -7.00 13.22
N ALA A 91 -3.91 -5.74 13.59
CA ALA A 91 -3.59 -4.70 12.61
C ALA A 91 -2.24 -4.94 11.92
N ALA A 92 -1.21 -5.40 12.66
CA ALA A 92 0.07 -5.77 12.08
C ALA A 92 -0.04 -6.94 11.08
N ASP A 93 -0.84 -7.95 11.40
CA ASP A 93 -1.13 -9.06 10.50
C ASP A 93 -1.87 -8.58 9.24
N ASN A 94 -2.83 -7.66 9.39
CA ASN A 94 -3.54 -7.07 8.25
C ASN A 94 -2.58 -6.28 7.34
N VAL A 95 -1.69 -5.46 7.90
CA VAL A 95 -0.67 -4.73 7.12
C VAL A 95 0.17 -5.71 6.30
N SER A 96 0.70 -6.76 6.93
CA SER A 96 1.53 -7.78 6.27
C SER A 96 0.77 -8.46 5.13
N ASN A 97 -0.49 -8.82 5.36
CA ASN A 97 -1.37 -9.42 4.36
C ASN A 97 -1.68 -8.46 3.18
N ARG A 98 -1.84 -7.17 3.44
CA ARG A 98 -2.10 -6.18 2.39
C ARG A 98 -0.87 -5.90 1.53
N ILE A 99 0.31 -5.86 2.15
CA ILE A 99 1.59 -5.75 1.43
C ILE A 99 1.75 -6.90 0.45
N LYS A 100 1.57 -8.14 0.91
CA LYS A 100 1.62 -9.32 0.04
C LYS A 100 0.66 -9.23 -1.16
N LYS A 101 -0.58 -8.78 -0.95
CA LYS A 101 -1.56 -8.60 -2.04
C LYS A 101 -1.14 -7.53 -3.06
N VAL A 102 -0.40 -6.51 -2.63
CA VAL A 102 0.19 -5.50 -3.53
C VAL A 102 1.29 -6.15 -4.37
N GLU A 103 2.14 -6.97 -3.77
CA GLU A 103 3.21 -7.70 -4.47
C GLU A 103 2.66 -8.67 -5.52
N ASP A 104 1.69 -9.51 -5.13
CA ASP A 104 1.07 -10.50 -6.02
C ASP A 104 0.47 -9.85 -7.29
N VAL A 105 -0.21 -8.71 -7.12
CA VAL A 105 -0.82 -7.98 -8.25
C VAL A 105 0.25 -7.27 -9.08
N ALA A 106 1.29 -6.73 -8.46
CA ALA A 106 2.38 -6.06 -9.17
C ALA A 106 3.16 -7.03 -10.06
N GLU A 107 3.49 -8.22 -9.56
CA GLU A 107 4.15 -9.28 -10.33
C GLU A 107 3.31 -9.64 -11.57
N ALA A 108 2.03 -9.99 -11.36
CA ALA A 108 1.12 -10.33 -12.44
C ALA A 108 0.93 -9.20 -13.47
N LEU A 109 0.87 -7.94 -13.02
CA LEU A 109 0.78 -6.77 -13.89
C LEU A 109 2.06 -6.60 -14.74
N PHE A 110 3.24 -6.74 -14.13
CA PHE A 110 4.50 -6.50 -14.80
C PHE A 110 4.91 -7.61 -15.76
N ASP A 111 4.48 -8.84 -15.51
CA ASP A 111 4.70 -9.97 -16.41
C ASP A 111 3.79 -9.86 -17.64
N GLU A 112 2.48 -9.64 -17.43
CA GLU A 112 1.54 -9.42 -18.54
C GLU A 112 1.98 -8.24 -19.42
N TRP A 113 2.33 -7.11 -18.82
CA TRP A 113 2.77 -5.94 -19.58
C TRP A 113 4.07 -6.22 -20.36
N GLN A 114 5.00 -7.01 -19.80
CA GLN A 114 6.24 -7.36 -20.49
C GLN A 114 6.01 -8.28 -21.70
N ASP A 115 5.09 -9.24 -21.58
CA ASP A 115 4.71 -10.15 -22.67
C ASP A 115 4.04 -9.37 -23.81
N GLU A 116 3.10 -8.49 -23.48
CA GLU A 116 2.38 -7.67 -24.46
C GLU A 116 3.29 -6.68 -25.19
N ILE A 117 4.33 -6.16 -24.53
CA ILE A 117 5.38 -5.36 -25.19
C ILE A 117 6.04 -6.16 -26.33
N GLY A 118 6.20 -7.47 -26.18
CA GLY A 118 6.73 -8.38 -27.19
C GLY A 118 5.86 -8.50 -28.44
N GLU A 119 4.54 -8.32 -28.29
CA GLU A 119 3.57 -8.37 -29.39
C GLU A 119 3.50 -7.05 -30.19
N ILE A 120 4.04 -5.94 -29.64
CA ILE A 120 3.99 -4.64 -30.29
C ILE A 120 4.92 -4.61 -31.50
N SER A 121 4.31 -4.57 -32.69
CA SER A 121 5.03 -4.51 -33.97
C SER A 121 5.70 -3.14 -34.25
N LYS A 122 5.04 -2.04 -33.89
CA LYS A 122 5.57 -0.67 -34.15
C LYS A 122 6.68 -0.33 -33.15
N ALA A 123 7.92 -0.17 -33.65
CA ALA A 123 9.10 0.08 -32.81
C ALA A 123 9.00 1.34 -31.92
N SER A 124 8.34 2.41 -32.40
CA SER A 124 8.12 3.61 -31.59
C SER A 124 7.19 3.37 -30.40
N LEU A 125 6.10 2.62 -30.61
CA LEU A 125 5.16 2.25 -29.55
C LEU A 125 5.78 1.28 -28.55
N ARG A 126 6.55 0.30 -29.04
CA ARG A 126 7.26 -0.67 -28.18
C ARG A 126 8.22 0.04 -27.23
N ARG A 127 9.08 0.93 -27.74
CA ARG A 127 10.00 1.74 -26.92
C ARG A 127 9.27 2.63 -25.90
N ASN A 128 8.13 3.19 -26.28
CA ASN A 128 7.33 4.00 -25.36
C ASN A 128 6.75 3.16 -24.21
N SER A 129 6.25 1.96 -24.52
CA SER A 129 5.71 1.03 -23.53
C SER A 129 6.80 0.50 -22.59
N GLU A 130 7.97 0.14 -23.12
CA GLU A 130 9.16 -0.26 -22.34
C GLU A 130 9.59 0.85 -21.35
N ALA A 131 9.58 2.11 -21.79
CA ALA A 131 9.92 3.25 -20.95
C ALA A 131 8.93 3.40 -19.78
N LYS A 132 7.62 3.28 -20.07
CA LYS A 132 6.55 3.34 -19.06
C LYS A 132 6.65 2.19 -18.06
N LEU A 133 6.80 0.95 -18.52
CA LEU A 133 6.99 -0.21 -17.64
C LEU A 133 8.19 -0.01 -16.71
N LYS A 134 9.31 0.48 -17.24
CA LYS A 134 10.51 0.76 -16.45
C LYS A 134 10.28 1.85 -15.39
N GLU A 135 9.54 2.89 -15.73
CA GLU A 135 9.17 3.96 -14.79
C GLU A 135 8.25 3.42 -13.69
N THR A 136 7.20 2.68 -14.05
CA THR A 136 6.27 2.09 -13.09
C THR A 136 6.96 1.11 -12.14
N ARG A 137 7.86 0.24 -12.65
CA ARG A 137 8.66 -0.68 -11.81
C ARG A 137 9.54 0.07 -10.81
N ARG A 138 10.10 1.23 -11.19
CA ARG A 138 10.91 2.07 -10.28
C ARG A 138 10.04 2.68 -9.17
N ALA A 139 8.89 3.24 -9.52
CA ALA A 139 7.96 3.81 -8.55
C ALA A 139 7.44 2.73 -7.58
N TYR A 140 7.07 1.56 -8.11
CA TYR A 140 6.69 0.39 -7.32
C TYR A 140 7.80 -0.05 -6.36
N GLY A 141 9.05 -0.14 -6.84
CA GLY A 141 10.19 -0.52 -6.00
C GLY A 141 10.42 0.43 -4.81
N GLN A 142 10.13 1.73 -4.98
CA GLN A 142 10.19 2.70 -3.88
C GLN A 142 9.07 2.49 -2.87
N LEU A 143 7.84 2.30 -3.38
CA LEU A 143 6.65 1.99 -2.59
C LEU A 143 6.85 0.74 -1.73
N ILE A 144 7.12 -0.41 -2.35
CA ILE A 144 7.17 -1.69 -1.63
C ILE A 144 8.29 -1.70 -0.57
N LYS A 145 9.43 -1.08 -0.88
CA LYS A 145 10.52 -0.93 0.08
C LYS A 145 10.10 -0.06 1.29
N SER A 146 9.25 0.94 1.12
CA SER A 146 8.73 1.74 2.24
C SER A 146 7.72 0.97 3.09
N MET A 147 6.86 0.18 2.45
CA MET A 147 5.90 -0.68 3.13
C MET A 147 6.60 -1.70 4.04
N HIS A 148 7.59 -2.44 3.53
CA HIS A 148 8.34 -3.39 4.35
C HIS A 148 9.17 -2.73 5.47
N ARG A 149 9.63 -1.48 5.27
CA ARG A 149 10.31 -0.76 6.37
C ARG A 149 9.36 -0.51 7.53
N ALA A 150 8.13 -0.07 7.25
CA ALA A 150 7.10 0.09 8.28
C ALA A 150 6.72 -1.27 8.89
N GLU A 151 6.47 -2.29 8.06
CA GLU A 151 6.10 -3.64 8.49
C GLU A 151 7.14 -4.25 9.45
N SER A 152 8.42 -4.17 9.10
CA SER A 152 9.52 -4.74 9.90
C SER A 152 9.66 -4.18 11.31
N LYS A 153 9.05 -3.02 11.59
CA LYS A 153 9.05 -2.40 12.92
C LYS A 153 7.99 -2.97 13.86
N MET A 154 6.92 -3.58 13.32
CA MET A 154 5.80 -4.06 14.12
C MET A 154 6.16 -5.29 15.00
N PRO A 155 6.82 -6.35 14.49
CA PRO A 155 7.12 -7.54 15.29
C PRO A 155 7.94 -7.30 16.56
N PRO A 156 9.04 -6.52 16.57
CA PRO A 156 9.80 -6.30 17.80
C PRO A 156 8.98 -5.50 18.85
N ILE A 157 8.16 -4.55 18.41
CA ILE A 157 7.27 -3.79 19.31
C ILE A 157 6.23 -4.72 19.95
N LEU A 158 5.56 -5.55 19.14
CA LEU A 158 4.58 -6.52 19.63
C LEU A 158 5.21 -7.55 20.57
N THR A 159 6.46 -7.93 20.33
CA THR A 159 7.21 -8.83 21.22
C THR A 159 7.43 -8.18 22.59
N ALA A 160 7.95 -6.95 22.62
CA ALA A 160 8.16 -6.23 23.87
C ALA A 160 6.85 -5.97 24.64
N MET A 161 5.76 -5.63 23.94
CA MET A 161 4.43 -5.51 24.54
C MET A 161 3.98 -6.83 25.20
N LYS A 162 4.11 -7.94 24.46
CA LYS A 162 3.74 -9.28 24.93
C LYS A 162 4.54 -9.69 26.16
N ASP A 163 5.84 -9.47 26.16
CA ASP A 163 6.73 -9.84 27.26
C ASP A 163 6.37 -9.07 28.53
N ASN A 164 6.12 -7.76 28.41
CA ASN A 164 5.66 -6.93 29.54
C ASN A 164 4.31 -7.41 30.08
N MET A 165 3.37 -7.75 29.21
CA MET A 165 2.06 -8.26 29.63
C MET A 165 2.17 -9.63 30.32
N LEU A 166 2.98 -10.55 29.79
CA LEU A 166 3.21 -11.85 30.42
C LEU A 166 3.85 -11.72 31.80
N TYR A 167 4.81 -10.81 31.94
CA TYR A 167 5.40 -10.49 33.24
C TYR A 167 4.34 -9.96 34.22
N LEU A 168 3.54 -8.99 33.79
CA LEU A 168 2.49 -8.41 34.63
C LEU A 168 1.39 -9.40 35.01
N LYS A 169 1.01 -10.31 34.11
CA LYS A 169 -0.07 -11.29 34.33
C LYS A 169 0.10 -12.08 35.64
N HIS A 170 1.34 -12.41 36.01
CA HIS A 170 1.64 -13.20 37.20
C HIS A 170 2.09 -12.36 38.40
N ASN A 171 2.42 -11.09 38.17
CA ASN A 171 3.06 -10.23 39.15
C ASN A 171 2.32 -8.90 39.34
N LEU A 172 1.04 -8.83 38.99
CA LEU A 172 0.28 -7.57 38.92
C LEU A 172 0.20 -6.86 40.28
N ASN A 173 1.12 -5.92 40.50
CA ASN A 173 1.20 -5.07 41.69
C ASN A 173 2.05 -3.83 41.38
N ALA A 174 2.03 -2.85 42.30
CA ALA A 174 2.75 -1.58 42.12
C ALA A 174 4.26 -1.74 41.92
N GLN A 175 4.90 -2.73 42.57
CA GLN A 175 6.32 -2.99 42.41
C GLN A 175 6.66 -3.51 41.01
N ALA A 176 5.87 -4.44 40.49
CA ALA A 176 6.06 -4.98 39.14
C ALA A 176 5.83 -3.92 38.06
N ILE A 177 4.83 -3.04 38.25
CA ILE A 177 4.57 -1.90 37.37
C ILE A 177 5.78 -0.93 37.37
N GLY A 178 6.35 -0.65 38.55
CA GLY A 178 7.56 0.14 38.66
C GLY A 178 8.77 -0.48 37.94
N ALA A 179 8.90 -1.80 37.97
CA ALA A 179 10.03 -2.52 37.38
C ALA A 179 10.09 -2.43 35.85
N ILE A 180 8.95 -2.30 35.17
CA ILE A 180 8.85 -2.28 33.70
C ILE A 180 8.68 -0.87 33.11
N LYS A 181 8.73 0.17 33.94
CA LYS A 181 8.58 1.57 33.49
C LYS A 181 9.60 1.97 32.42
N GLY A 182 10.83 1.44 32.52
CA GLY A 182 11.87 1.64 31.50
C GLY A 182 11.53 0.99 30.16
N GLU A 183 10.97 -0.22 30.18
CA GLU A 183 10.57 -0.95 28.97
C GLU A 183 9.47 -0.19 28.20
N PHE A 184 8.50 0.39 28.91
CA PHE A 184 7.47 1.22 28.28
C PHE A 184 8.00 2.51 27.65
N ALA A 185 9.04 3.12 28.23
CA ALA A 185 9.70 4.28 27.62
C ALA A 185 10.40 3.90 26.30
N SER A 186 10.96 2.70 26.22
CA SER A 186 11.48 2.14 24.95
C SER A 186 10.36 1.93 23.95
N LEU A 187 9.25 1.29 24.37
CA LEU A 187 8.07 1.07 23.52
C LEU A 187 7.52 2.38 22.93
N GLN A 188 7.43 3.45 23.73
CA GLN A 188 6.99 4.76 23.23
C GLN A 188 7.89 5.28 22.09
N THR A 189 9.20 5.10 22.23
CA THR A 189 10.18 5.51 21.22
C THR A 189 10.03 4.67 19.96
N ASP A 190 9.89 3.35 20.10
CA ASP A 190 9.76 2.43 18.97
C ASP A 190 8.46 2.65 18.20
N ILE A 191 7.33 2.88 18.90
CA ILE A 191 6.02 3.19 18.29
C ILE A 191 6.08 4.54 17.57
N SER A 192 6.73 5.54 18.14
CA SER A 192 6.95 6.82 17.44
C SER A 192 7.76 6.63 16.15
N GLY A 193 8.75 5.73 16.18
CA GLY A 193 9.50 5.30 15.00
C GLY A 193 8.64 4.58 13.96
N LEU A 194 7.77 3.66 14.39
CA LEU A 194 6.82 2.94 13.54
C LEU A 194 5.88 3.91 12.83
N ILE A 195 5.24 4.83 13.57
CA ILE A 195 4.31 5.83 13.02
C ILE A 195 5.01 6.69 11.96
N LYS A 196 6.28 7.06 12.18
CA LYS A 196 7.07 7.81 11.20
C LYS A 196 7.33 7.02 9.91
N GLU A 197 7.64 5.74 10.00
CA GLU A 197 7.83 4.90 8.81
C GLU A 197 6.50 4.64 8.08
N MET A 198 5.40 4.45 8.80
CA MET A 198 4.06 4.33 8.21
C MET A 198 3.66 5.60 7.45
N ASN A 199 3.88 6.78 8.02
CA ASN A 199 3.62 8.05 7.32
C ASN A 199 4.44 8.19 6.04
N LYS A 200 5.70 7.73 6.03
CA LYS A 200 6.51 7.70 4.80
C LYS A 200 5.91 6.75 3.77
N SER A 201 5.53 5.54 4.19
CA SER A 201 4.92 4.55 3.32
C SER A 201 3.59 5.04 2.72
N ILE A 202 2.71 5.63 3.53
CA ILE A 202 1.46 6.27 3.08
C ILE A 202 1.71 7.34 2.02
N ASN A 203 2.74 8.17 2.21
CA ASN A 203 3.13 9.18 1.22
C ASN A 203 3.63 8.56 -0.09
N GLU A 204 4.41 7.48 -0.03
CA GLU A 204 4.83 6.75 -1.23
C GLU A 204 3.64 6.06 -1.92
N SER A 205 2.65 5.56 -1.17
CA SER A 205 1.40 5.02 -1.73
C SER A 205 0.65 6.07 -2.54
N ASN A 206 0.49 7.28 -2.00
CA ASN A 206 -0.18 8.39 -2.70
C ASN A 206 0.56 8.75 -3.99
N LYS A 207 1.88 8.90 -3.95
CA LYS A 207 2.70 9.18 -5.14
C LYS A 207 2.58 8.09 -6.20
N PHE A 208 2.60 6.83 -5.78
CA PHE A 208 2.48 5.71 -6.70
C PHE A 208 1.10 5.68 -7.39
N ILE A 209 0.02 5.85 -6.62
CA ILE A 209 -1.35 5.96 -7.15
C ILE A 209 -1.43 7.10 -8.16
N GLU A 210 -0.96 8.30 -7.80
CA GLU A 210 -0.95 9.44 -8.72
C GLU A 210 -0.16 9.16 -10.01
N SER A 211 0.97 8.46 -9.91
CA SER A 211 1.79 8.12 -11.08
C SER A 211 1.07 7.15 -12.02
N LEU A 212 0.32 6.19 -11.47
CA LEU A 212 -0.48 5.26 -12.25
C LEU A 212 -1.69 5.94 -12.88
N GLU A 213 -2.36 6.84 -12.16
CA GLU A 213 -3.52 7.58 -12.67
C GLU A 213 -3.13 8.56 -13.79
N LYS A 214 -2.01 9.27 -13.66
CA LYS A 214 -1.48 10.16 -14.72
C LYS A 214 -1.11 9.39 -15.99
N SER A 215 -0.76 8.11 -15.87
CA SER A 215 -0.47 7.25 -17.04
C SER A 215 -1.72 6.84 -17.83
N LYS A 216 -2.93 7.19 -17.36
CA LYS A 216 -4.21 6.94 -18.06
C LYS A 216 -4.56 8.02 -19.10
N SER A 217 -3.97 9.22 -19.02
CA SER A 217 -4.21 10.33 -19.97
C SER A 217 -3.13 10.42 -21.04
#